data_AF-A0A520GRI5-F1
#
_entry.id   AF-A0A520GRI5-F1
#
_cell.length_a   1.000
_cell.length_b   1.000
_cell.length_c   1.000
_cell.angle_alpha   90.00
_cell.angle_beta   90.00
_cell.angle_gamma   90.00
#
_symmetry.space_group_name_H-M   'P 1'
#
loop_
_entity.id
_entity.type
_entity.pdbx_description
1 polymer ?
#
loop_
_entity_poly.entity_id
_entity_poly.type
_entity_poly.pdbx_seq_one_letter_code
_entity_poly.pdbx_strand_id
1 'polypeptide(L)'
;MATQLGLLDNRITVELAHYINISSNQLVGYPLPLSTGNSTILMNLPAKVKNTGWEFSAEMRIMDRGAMKWIASVNLTIPKNKLLAYPGGIENSPYAINYIIGQPLSIRKIYNVTGINQTTGLYE
;
A
#
# COMPACT_ATOMS: atom_id res chain seq x y z
N MET A 1 4.68 15.67 6.45
CA MET A 1 4.78 16.45 7.71
C MET A 1 5.25 15.49 8.78
N ALA A 2 6.17 15.90 9.64
CA ALA A 2 6.66 15.09 10.74
C ALA A 2 6.65 15.93 12.02
N THR A 3 6.44 15.29 13.15
CA THR A 3 6.43 15.92 14.47
C THR A 3 7.11 14.99 15.44
N GLN A 4 8.05 15.53 16.20
CA GLN A 4 8.80 14.81 17.22
C GLN A 4 8.59 15.49 18.57
N LEU A 5 8.32 14.70 19.59
CA LEU A 5 8.10 15.14 20.96
C LEU A 5 9.02 14.37 21.90
N GLY A 6 9.77 15.11 22.73
CA GLY A 6 10.53 14.56 23.85
C GLY A 6 9.84 14.90 25.17
N LEU A 7 9.63 13.90 26.02
CA LEU A 7 8.99 14.04 27.33
C LEU A 7 9.90 13.47 28.43
N LEU A 8 9.73 13.98 29.66
CA LEU A 8 10.45 13.53 30.86
C LEU A 8 11.98 13.55 30.69
N ASP A 9 12.52 14.70 30.29
CA ASP A 9 13.97 14.87 30.02
C ASP A 9 14.47 13.89 28.94
N ASN A 10 13.72 13.80 27.84
CA ASN A 10 13.94 12.88 26.71
C ASN A 10 14.00 11.38 27.10
N ARG A 11 13.40 10.98 28.22
CA ARG A 11 13.20 9.56 28.54
C ARG A 11 12.18 8.90 27.65
N ILE A 12 11.20 9.66 27.16
CA ILE A 12 10.21 9.20 26.20
C ILE A 12 10.33 10.08 24.96
N THR A 13 10.66 9.47 23.83
CA THR A 13 10.69 10.15 22.54
C THR A 13 9.61 9.55 21.67
N VAL A 14 8.76 10.38 21.09
CA VAL A 14 7.69 9.96 20.18
C VAL A 14 7.84 10.75 18.89
N GLU A 15 7.74 10.05 17.76
CA GLU A 15 7.71 10.63 16.43
C GLU A 15 6.41 10.21 15.73
N LEU A 16 5.77 11.18 15.09
CA LEU A 16 4.62 10.95 14.22
C LEU A 16 4.88 11.66 12.89
N ALA A 17 4.87 10.89 11.82
CA ALA A 17 5.01 11.42 10.46
C ALA A 17 3.83 11.00 9.59
N HIS A 18 3.46 11.89 8.68
CA HIS A 18 2.53 11.63 7.60
C HIS A 18 3.22 11.96 6.28
N TYR A 19 3.35 10.96 5.42
CA TYR A 19 3.98 11.10 4.12
C TYR A 19 2.95 11.05 2.98
N ILE A 20 3.27 11.77 1.90
CA ILE A 20 2.59 11.68 0.62
C ILE A 20 3.66 11.69 -0.45
N ASN A 21 3.71 10.63 -1.25
CA ASN A 21 4.57 10.51 -2.41
C ASN A 21 3.69 10.21 -3.63
N ILE A 22 3.78 11.03 -4.67
CA ILE A 22 3.10 10.81 -5.94
C ILE A 22 4.16 10.51 -6.99
N SER A 23 4.15 9.27 -7.47
CA SER A 23 5.09 8.78 -8.48
C SER A 23 4.36 8.51 -9.80
N SER A 24 5.07 8.71 -10.90
CA SER A 24 4.68 8.28 -12.25
C SER A 24 5.68 7.28 -12.80
N ASN A 25 5.30 6.53 -13.85
CA ASN A 25 6.21 5.62 -14.57
C ASN A 25 6.80 4.51 -13.70
N GLN A 26 5.97 3.89 -12.85
CA GLN A 26 6.38 2.73 -12.07
C GLN A 26 6.60 1.52 -12.99
N LEU A 27 7.65 0.74 -12.74
CA LEU A 27 7.89 -0.49 -13.50
C LEU A 27 6.95 -1.59 -13.01
N VAL A 28 6.04 -2.06 -13.87
CA VAL A 28 5.04 -3.08 -13.53
C VAL A 28 4.94 -4.13 -14.63
N GLY A 29 4.33 -5.27 -14.31
CA GLY A 29 4.00 -6.31 -15.29
C GLY A 29 2.89 -5.84 -16.24
N TYR A 30 3.21 -5.73 -17.52
CA TYR A 30 2.28 -5.55 -18.62
C TYR A 30 1.80 -6.92 -19.12
N PRO A 31 0.50 -7.23 -19.05
CA PRO A 31 -0.02 -8.50 -19.56
C PRO A 31 0.02 -8.51 -21.09
N LEU A 32 0.53 -9.62 -21.65
CA LEU A 32 0.62 -9.84 -23.09
C LEU A 32 -0.42 -10.87 -23.56
N PRO A 33 -0.85 -10.80 -24.84
CA PRO A 33 -1.62 -11.87 -25.45
C PRO A 33 -0.85 -13.20 -25.42
N LEU A 34 -1.55 -14.30 -25.14
CA LEU A 34 -0.93 -15.64 -25.07
C LEU A 34 -0.27 -16.07 -26.39
N SER A 35 -0.72 -15.51 -27.52
CA SER A 35 -0.10 -15.74 -28.84
C SER A 35 1.37 -15.30 -28.93
N THR A 36 1.84 -14.46 -28.00
CA THR A 36 3.23 -13.97 -27.96
C THR A 36 4.21 -14.94 -27.30
N GLY A 37 3.73 -16.05 -26.70
CA GLY A 37 4.56 -17.07 -26.03
C GLY A 37 4.92 -16.74 -24.58
N ASN A 38 4.94 -15.45 -24.20
CA ASN A 38 5.14 -14.99 -22.81
C ASN A 38 3.87 -14.32 -22.29
N SER A 39 3.54 -14.50 -21.01
CA SER A 39 2.32 -13.93 -20.41
C SER A 39 2.48 -12.49 -19.93
N THR A 40 3.70 -12.04 -19.61
CA THR A 40 3.98 -10.70 -19.07
C THR A 40 5.37 -10.18 -19.44
N ILE A 41 5.50 -8.86 -19.59
CA ILE A 41 6.78 -8.14 -19.66
C ILE A 41 6.80 -6.95 -18.69
N LEU A 42 7.98 -6.49 -18.27
CA LEU A 42 8.08 -5.29 -17.43
C LEU A 42 8.05 -4.02 -18.29
N MET A 43 7.13 -3.11 -17.98
CA MET A 43 7.01 -1.82 -18.66
C MET A 43 6.68 -0.71 -17.66
N ASN A 44 7.02 0.52 -18.03
CA ASN A 44 6.64 1.70 -17.25
C ASN A 44 5.12 1.90 -17.35
N LEU A 45 4.44 1.85 -16.21
CA LEU A 45 3.03 2.18 -16.08
C LEU A 45 2.87 3.69 -16.29
N PRO A 46 2.16 4.14 -17.35
CA PRO A 46 1.99 5.56 -17.61
C PRO A 46 0.93 6.17 -16.67
N ALA A 47 0.93 5.83 -15.38
CA ALA A 47 -0.08 6.25 -14.41
C ALA A 47 0.50 7.08 -13.28
N LYS A 48 -0.34 7.89 -12.64
CA LYS A 48 -0.01 8.56 -11.37
C LYS A 48 -0.46 7.68 -10.21
N VAL A 49 0.48 7.34 -9.33
CA VAL A 49 0.25 6.50 -8.17
C VAL A 49 0.63 7.29 -6.92
N LYS A 50 -0.28 7.34 -5.95
CA LYS A 50 -0.05 7.98 -4.65
C LYS A 50 0.22 6.92 -3.59
N ASN A 51 1.39 7.00 -2.98
CA ASN A 51 1.71 6.35 -1.72
C ASN A 51 1.56 7.38 -0.59
N THR A 52 0.82 7.03 0.45
CA THR A 52 0.63 7.90 1.60
C THR A 52 0.47 7.05 2.83
N GLY A 53 0.87 7.55 3.99
CA GLY A 53 0.77 6.76 5.20
C GLY A 53 1.13 7.55 6.43
N TRP A 54 0.83 6.93 7.56
CA TRP A 54 1.26 7.38 8.87
C TRP A 54 2.41 6.49 9.35
N GLU A 55 3.42 7.12 9.92
CA GLU A 55 4.56 6.49 10.54
C GLU A 55 4.60 6.97 11.99
N PHE A 56 4.68 6.02 12.91
CA PHE A 56 4.75 6.27 14.33
C PHE A 56 5.95 5.52 14.89
N SER A 57 6.79 6.23 15.63
CA SER A 57 7.86 5.63 16.43
C SER A 57 7.78 6.14 17.86
N ALA A 58 8.09 5.28 18.81
CA ALA A 58 8.22 5.66 20.21
C ALA A 58 9.36 4.89 20.84
N GLU A 59 10.19 5.58 21.62
CA GLU A 59 11.23 5.00 22.45
C GLU A 59 11.04 5.46 23.90
N MET A 60 11.13 4.51 24.83
CA MET A 60 10.94 4.73 26.26
C MET A 60 12.10 4.13 27.04
N ARG A 61 12.84 4.95 27.79
CA ARG A 61 13.85 4.51 28.75
C ARG A 61 13.20 4.28 30.11
N ILE A 62 12.77 3.05 30.34
CA ILE A 62 11.93 2.67 31.47
C ILE A 62 12.76 2.54 32.76
N MET A 63 13.95 1.93 32.67
CA MET A 63 14.93 1.90 33.76
C MET A 63 16.28 2.40 33.27
N ASP A 64 16.84 3.39 33.97
CA ASP A 64 18.12 4.02 33.60
C ASP A 64 18.90 4.48 34.84
N ARG A 65 18.79 3.74 35.94
CA ARG A 65 19.54 4.01 37.19
C ARG A 65 20.02 2.68 37.78
N GLY A 66 21.32 2.59 38.09
CA GLY A 66 21.96 1.39 38.65
C GLY A 66 22.53 0.43 37.59
N ALA A 67 22.61 -0.86 37.92
CA ALA A 67 23.21 -1.89 37.07
C ALA A 67 22.32 -2.35 35.90
N MET A 68 21.02 -2.02 35.93
CA MET A 68 20.05 -2.46 34.91
C MET A 68 19.55 -1.27 34.10
N LYS A 69 19.62 -1.40 32.77
CA LYS A 69 19.04 -0.47 31.82
C LYS A 69 17.98 -1.18 30.99
N TRP A 70 16.79 -0.61 30.92
CA TRP A 70 15.70 -1.16 30.14
C TRP A 70 15.09 -0.09 29.24
N ILE A 71 15.12 -0.36 27.94
CA ILE A 71 14.62 0.52 26.89
C ILE A 71 13.60 -0.29 26.08
N ALA A 72 12.44 0.29 25.84
CA ALA A 72 11.42 -0.27 24.97
C ALA A 72 11.20 0.65 23.76
N SER A 73 11.06 0.06 22.58
CA SER A 73 10.81 0.80 21.34
C SER A 73 9.66 0.18 20.56
N VAL A 74 8.82 1.02 19.97
CA VAL A 74 7.71 0.62 19.10
C VAL A 74 7.83 1.38 17.79
N ASN A 75 7.70 0.68 16.67
CA ASN A 75 7.64 1.27 15.33
C ASN A 75 6.41 0.73 14.61
N LEU A 76 5.60 1.61 14.04
CA LEU A 76 4.38 1.27 13.34
C LEU A 76 4.25 2.11 12.06
N THR A 77 3.96 1.45 10.94
CA THR A 77 3.68 2.10 9.66
C THR A 77 2.33 1.64 9.15
N ILE A 78 1.48 2.59 8.73
CA ILE A 78 0.18 2.33 8.13
C ILE A 78 0.19 2.88 6.70
N PRO A 79 0.67 2.10 5.71
CA PRO A 79 0.78 2.55 4.34
C PRO A 79 -0.55 2.40 3.59
N LYS A 80 -0.80 3.33 2.66
CA LYS A 80 -1.89 3.29 1.69
C LYS A 80 -1.35 3.64 0.32
N ASN A 81 -1.67 2.80 -0.66
CA ASN A 81 -1.39 3.05 -2.06
C ASN A 81 -2.72 3.30 -2.80
N LYS A 82 -2.69 4.20 -3.79
CA LYS A 82 -3.86 4.50 -4.62
C LYS A 82 -3.43 4.86 -6.04
N LEU A 83 -4.04 4.21 -7.03
CA LEU A 83 -3.97 4.64 -8.41
C LEU A 83 -4.79 5.92 -8.59
N LEU A 84 -4.13 7.05 -8.85
CA LEU A 84 -4.81 8.34 -8.98
C LEU A 84 -5.36 8.58 -10.38
N ALA A 85 -4.58 8.27 -11.41
CA ALA A 85 -4.95 8.55 -12.79
C ALA A 85 -4.19 7.65 -13.77
N TYR A 86 -4.87 7.31 -14.87
CA TYR A 86 -4.29 6.67 -16.05
C TYR A 86 -4.72 7.49 -17.29
N PRO A 87 -3.80 7.93 -18.18
CA PRO A 87 -4.12 8.73 -19.37
C PRO A 87 -5.13 8.02 -20.27
N GLY A 88 -6.21 8.73 -20.64
CA GLY A 88 -7.24 8.18 -21.53
C GLY A 88 -8.20 7.18 -20.89
N GLY A 89 -8.15 7.01 -19.56
CA GLY A 89 -8.94 6.00 -18.85
C GLY A 89 -8.24 4.64 -18.82
N ILE A 90 -8.42 3.89 -17.73
CA ILE A 90 -7.74 2.60 -17.58
C ILE A 90 -8.49 1.47 -18.29
N GLU A 91 -9.80 1.63 -18.46
CA GLU A 91 -10.75 0.64 -18.96
C GLU A 91 -10.38 0.06 -20.33
N ASN A 92 -9.75 0.84 -21.20
CA ASN A 92 -9.32 0.40 -22.54
C ASN A 92 -7.87 -0.09 -22.59
N SER A 93 -7.20 -0.19 -21.44
CA SER A 93 -5.81 -0.66 -21.35
C SER A 93 -5.73 -2.12 -20.92
N PRO A 94 -4.65 -2.85 -21.25
CA PRO A 94 -4.41 -4.20 -20.71
C PRO A 94 -4.29 -4.23 -19.18
N TYR A 95 -4.02 -3.08 -18.56
CA TYR A 95 -4.00 -2.92 -17.11
C TYR A 95 -5.40 -2.89 -16.47
N ALA A 96 -6.47 -2.75 -17.26
CA ALA A 96 -7.85 -2.78 -16.79
C ALA A 96 -8.20 -4.08 -16.05
N ILE A 97 -7.46 -5.16 -16.29
CA ILE A 97 -7.67 -6.44 -15.59
C ILE A 97 -7.20 -6.36 -14.14
N ASN A 98 -6.08 -5.67 -13.89
CA ASN A 98 -5.41 -5.68 -12.60
C ASN A 98 -5.73 -4.46 -11.73
N TYR A 99 -6.03 -3.31 -12.34
CA TYR A 99 -6.13 -2.05 -11.64
C TYR A 99 -7.48 -1.36 -11.83
N ILE A 100 -7.83 -0.48 -10.90
CA ILE A 100 -9.01 0.38 -10.92
C ILE A 100 -8.58 1.76 -10.44
N ILE A 101 -8.94 2.81 -11.19
CA ILE A 101 -8.69 4.18 -10.76
C ILE A 101 -9.39 4.42 -9.42
N GLY A 102 -8.65 4.94 -8.45
CA GLY A 102 -9.14 5.21 -7.12
C GLY A 102 -8.93 4.07 -6.11
N GLN A 103 -8.42 2.92 -6.54
CA GLN A 103 -8.15 1.76 -5.67
C GLN A 103 -6.64 1.55 -5.46
N PRO A 104 -6.25 0.76 -4.43
CA PRO A 104 -4.87 0.30 -4.30
C PRO A 104 -4.41 -0.54 -5.50
N LEU A 105 -3.12 -0.52 -5.82
CA LEU A 105 -2.56 -1.40 -6.87
C LEU A 105 -2.60 -2.89 -6.50
N SER A 106 -2.84 -3.22 -5.24
CA SER A 106 -2.89 -4.60 -4.73
C SER A 106 -4.29 -5.21 -4.70
N ILE A 107 -5.28 -4.59 -5.35
CA ILE A 107 -6.62 -5.15 -5.42
C ILE A 107 -6.62 -6.52 -6.10
N ARG A 108 -7.64 -7.32 -5.77
CA ARG A 108 -7.99 -8.53 -6.51
C ARG A 108 -9.40 -8.37 -7.05
N LYS A 109 -9.55 -8.51 -8.36
CA LYS A 109 -10.87 -8.57 -9.00
C LYS A 109 -11.34 -10.02 -8.94
N ILE A 110 -12.42 -10.26 -8.22
CA ILE A 110 -13.05 -11.56 -8.07
C ILE A 110 -14.53 -11.43 -8.36
N TYR A 111 -15.15 -12.55 -8.76
CA TYR A 111 -16.61 -12.62 -8.84
C TYR A 111 -17.20 -12.56 -7.43
N ASN A 112 -18.25 -11.76 -7.25
CA ASN A 112 -19.01 -11.71 -6.03
C ASN A 112 -20.09 -12.80 -6.06
N VAL A 113 -19.70 -14.02 -5.74
CA VAL A 113 -20.61 -15.17 -5.62
C VAL A 113 -21.22 -15.16 -4.22
N THR A 114 -22.53 -14.98 -4.15
CA THR A 114 -23.34 -14.98 -2.93
C THR A 114 -23.82 -16.38 -2.50
N GLY A 115 -23.79 -17.37 -3.40
CA GLY A 115 -24.17 -18.75 -3.11
C GLY A 115 -24.32 -19.62 -4.36
N ILE A 116 -25.10 -20.69 -4.21
CA ILE A 116 -25.49 -21.59 -5.31
C ILE A 116 -27.02 -21.66 -5.30
N ASN A 117 -27.64 -21.39 -6.45
CA ASN A 117 -29.06 -21.57 -6.63
C ASN A 117 -29.43 -23.05 -6.47
N GLN A 118 -30.31 -23.38 -5.53
CA GLN A 118 -30.66 -24.77 -5.22
C GLN A 118 -31.50 -25.44 -6.32
N THR A 119 -32.16 -24.66 -7.19
CA THR A 119 -32.99 -25.16 -8.29
C THR A 119 -32.18 -25.36 -9.56
N THR A 120 -31.25 -24.45 -9.87
CA THR A 120 -30.48 -24.49 -11.14
C THR A 120 -29.06 -25.03 -10.98
N GLY A 121 -28.52 -25.09 -9.75
CA GLY A 121 -27.15 -25.50 -9.46
C GLY A 121 -26.09 -24.49 -9.91
N LEU A 122 -26.50 -23.30 -10.36
CA LEU A 122 -25.60 -22.24 -10.81
C LEU A 122 -25.17 -21.35 -9.65
N TYR A 123 -23.98 -20.76 -9.77
CA TYR A 123 -23.49 -19.74 -8.86
C TYR A 123 -24.32 -18.46 -9.00
N GLU A 124 -24.72 -17.89 -7.87
CA GLU A 124 -25.35 -16.57 -7.72
C GLU A 124 -24.57 -15.75 -6.70
#